data_AF-A0A4V5NID3-F1
#
_entry.id   AF-A0A4V5NID3-F1
#
_cell.length_a   1.000
_cell.length_b   1.000
_cell.length_c   1.000
_cell.angle_alpha   90.00
_cell.angle_beta   90.00
_cell.angle_gamma   90.00
#
_symmetry.space_group_name_H-M   'P 1'
#
loop_
_entity.id
_entity.type
_entity.pdbx_description
1 polymer ?
#
loop_
_entity_poly.entity_id
_entity_poly.type
_entity_poly.pdbx_seq_one_letter_code
_entity_poly.pdbx_strand_id
1 'polypeptide(L)'
;MSTTEAKAWTYTAGYPASLQQTTILAPRAGEVKSVFTTPHILVKINACALNPVDIQMMNLPFWRLPGYNKPKTCVCDFSGTVITGGRTDLKRGDEVFGMTIKPFEEAGGALAEVAQFNMANSVAVVKPKEWSHEKAAGVSLVWLTAKACIENVAKFVDATSTKRVAVLGGSSATGMYTVMLAKQRGWKVVTTSSSRNKEFCIETLKADEHVDYTQRKVRAGVQKFAPDAVIDCVGGTECIGLPSSKRYVSIVGDKTGRTSMGGPATYYNFLGPFALYHATLQWDWPDAKHLTKSSEKKHVYNDFKDFGPTVQKIIDLLEPNLDCWAIFDTGAHPMPAYSKGRVCCLGDAGHATSPHHGAGAGICIEDAAVMAELLAEPSVAKAGTSGLEAAFQAFSDCRKERTQWLVQSSRRTGDLYEWRAEGVGNDVEKIHAECKERDEKIWDSQIEEMVAEAKQSLAAILKA
;
A
#
# COMPACT_ATOMS: atom_id res chain seq x y z
N MET A 1 1.27 -14.97 36.64
CA MET A 1 2.50 -14.88 35.83
C MET A 1 3.45 -13.97 36.56
N SER A 2 4.61 -14.49 36.88
CA SER A 2 5.63 -13.89 37.70
C SER A 2 6.60 -13.14 36.78
N THR A 3 6.52 -11.82 36.79
CA THR A 3 7.33 -10.92 35.94
C THR A 3 8.63 -10.50 36.64
N THR A 4 9.53 -9.87 35.89
CA THR A 4 10.73 -9.17 36.39
C THR A 4 10.68 -7.73 35.88
N GLU A 5 11.01 -6.79 36.75
CA GLU A 5 11.13 -5.38 36.37
C GLU A 5 12.36 -5.16 35.50
N ALA A 6 12.20 -4.40 34.42
CA ALA A 6 13.27 -3.97 33.53
C ALA A 6 13.06 -2.51 33.12
N LYS A 7 14.14 -1.76 32.93
CA LYS A 7 14.04 -0.40 32.38
C LYS A 7 13.81 -0.47 30.88
N ALA A 8 12.90 0.37 30.41
CA ALA A 8 12.65 0.57 28.99
C ALA A 8 12.22 2.00 28.70
N TRP A 9 12.51 2.46 27.49
CA TRP A 9 11.84 3.64 26.97
C TRP A 9 10.47 3.24 26.43
N THR A 10 9.43 3.92 26.90
CA THR A 10 8.06 3.69 26.45
C THR A 10 7.41 4.99 26.00
N TYR A 11 6.38 4.86 25.17
CA TYR A 11 5.57 5.96 24.70
C TYR A 11 4.08 5.62 24.80
N THR A 12 3.23 6.63 24.91
CA THR A 12 1.78 6.44 24.88
C THR A 12 1.23 6.78 23.51
N ALA A 13 1.40 8.02 23.06
CA ALA A 13 1.06 8.47 21.73
C ALA A 13 1.90 9.70 21.33
N GLY A 14 2.61 9.61 20.21
CA GLY A 14 3.36 10.72 19.64
C GLY A 14 4.78 10.89 20.18
N TYR A 15 5.71 11.14 19.28
CA TYR A 15 7.12 11.46 19.52
C TYR A 15 7.38 12.94 19.20
N PRO A 16 8.25 13.65 19.98
CA PRO A 16 8.99 13.14 21.14
C PRO A 16 8.21 13.23 22.46
N ALA A 17 7.07 13.91 22.48
CA ALA A 17 6.42 14.36 23.72
C ALA A 17 6.03 13.26 24.71
N SER A 18 5.67 12.06 24.26
CA SER A 18 5.26 10.97 25.15
C SER A 18 6.36 9.94 25.45
N LEU A 19 7.53 10.07 24.84
CA LEU A 19 8.63 9.13 25.01
C LEU A 19 9.34 9.40 26.35
N GLN A 20 9.41 8.39 27.20
CA GLN A 20 10.00 8.50 28.54
C GLN A 20 10.58 7.17 29.00
N GLN A 21 11.55 7.22 29.91
CA GLN A 21 12.06 6.02 30.56
C GLN A 21 11.09 5.56 31.64
N THR A 22 10.78 4.27 31.65
CA THR A 22 9.82 3.63 32.56
C THR A 22 10.33 2.26 33.01
N THR A 23 9.70 1.70 34.04
CA THR A 23 9.84 0.29 34.39
C THR A 23 8.74 -0.51 33.72
N ILE A 24 9.12 -1.55 32.97
CA ILE A 24 8.21 -2.51 32.36
C ILE A 24 8.30 -3.87 33.08
N LEU A 25 7.26 -4.67 32.94
CA LEU A 25 7.23 -6.05 33.42
C LEU A 25 7.59 -6.98 32.26
N ALA A 26 8.78 -7.58 32.31
CA ALA A 26 9.19 -8.62 31.37
C ALA A 26 8.86 -10.01 31.94
N PRO A 27 8.56 -11.03 31.10
CA PRO A 27 8.36 -12.39 31.57
C PRO A 27 9.64 -12.95 32.21
N ARG A 28 9.48 -13.79 33.24
CA ARG A 28 10.59 -14.61 33.74
C ARG A 28 10.91 -15.74 32.77
N ALA A 29 12.15 -16.25 32.84
CA ALA A 29 12.64 -17.28 31.92
C ALA A 29 11.80 -18.57 31.90
N GLY A 30 11.09 -18.90 32.98
CA GLY A 30 10.21 -20.07 33.05
C GLY A 30 8.82 -19.90 32.43
N GLU A 31 8.44 -18.69 32.03
CA GLU A 31 7.08 -18.37 31.54
C GLU A 31 7.02 -18.03 30.05
N VAL A 32 8.17 -18.06 29.36
CA VAL A 32 8.24 -17.82 27.90
C VAL A 32 7.61 -19.00 27.18
N LYS A 33 6.52 -18.75 26.43
CA LYS A 33 5.73 -19.77 25.71
C LYS A 33 6.63 -20.68 24.85
N SER A 34 6.42 -22.00 24.99
CA SER A 34 7.30 -23.04 24.47
C SER A 34 7.08 -23.40 22.99
N VAL A 35 7.98 -24.24 22.48
CA VAL A 35 8.12 -24.77 21.09
C VAL A 35 6.82 -25.31 20.49
N PHE A 36 5.83 -25.69 21.30
CA PHE A 36 4.55 -26.25 20.84
C PHE A 36 3.49 -25.20 20.46
N THR A 37 3.78 -23.91 20.66
CA THR A 37 3.02 -22.75 20.17
C THR A 37 3.98 -21.82 19.42
N THR A 38 3.50 -20.74 18.79
CA THR A 38 4.38 -19.74 18.15
C THR A 38 5.53 -19.35 19.10
N PRO A 39 6.80 -19.65 18.75
CA PRO A 39 7.88 -19.59 19.72
C PRO A 39 8.19 -18.16 20.08
N HIS A 40 8.49 -17.92 21.35
CA HIS A 40 9.00 -16.64 21.81
C HIS A 40 10.44 -16.80 22.29
N ILE A 41 11.25 -15.76 22.15
CA ILE A 41 12.57 -15.68 22.78
C ILE A 41 12.62 -14.49 23.72
N LEU A 42 13.30 -14.65 24.85
CA LEU A 42 13.59 -13.57 25.79
C LEU A 42 15.07 -13.23 25.68
N VAL A 43 15.37 -11.96 25.42
CA VAL A 43 16.71 -11.49 25.10
C VAL A 43 17.07 -10.37 26.07
N LYS A 44 18.25 -10.48 26.69
CA LYS A 44 18.91 -9.34 27.33
C LYS A 44 19.45 -8.46 26.23
N ILE A 45 18.96 -7.24 26.09
CA ILE A 45 19.40 -6.34 25.03
C ILE A 45 20.77 -5.76 25.40
N ASN A 46 21.70 -5.82 24.45
CA ASN A 46 23.02 -5.21 24.57
C ASN A 46 23.12 -3.94 23.71
N ALA A 47 22.49 -3.94 22.52
CA ALA A 47 22.40 -2.79 21.64
C ALA A 47 21.09 -2.81 20.83
N CYS A 48 20.63 -1.65 20.38
CA CYS A 48 19.53 -1.50 19.43
C CYS A 48 19.90 -0.40 18.42
N ALA A 49 19.21 -0.37 17.28
CA ALA A 49 19.41 0.66 16.26
C ALA A 49 18.14 1.46 16.03
N LEU A 50 18.29 2.79 16.00
CA LEU A 50 17.19 3.71 15.77
C LEU A 50 16.98 3.94 14.28
N ASN A 51 15.73 3.84 13.85
CA ASN A 51 15.31 4.00 12.47
C ASN A 51 14.22 5.08 12.37
N PRO A 52 14.08 5.76 11.21
CA PRO A 52 12.98 6.70 10.99
C PRO A 52 11.60 6.07 11.25
N VAL A 53 11.42 4.79 10.90
CA VAL A 53 10.14 4.09 11.11
C VAL A 53 9.75 4.02 12.59
N ASP A 54 10.70 4.00 13.53
CA ASP A 54 10.38 4.00 14.96
C ASP A 54 9.62 5.28 15.35
N ILE A 55 10.07 6.43 14.84
CA ILE A 55 9.39 7.72 15.02
C ILE A 55 8.03 7.73 14.33
N GLN A 56 7.95 7.22 13.11
CA GLN A 56 6.72 7.20 12.32
C GLN A 56 5.66 6.31 12.99
N MET A 57 6.07 5.16 13.50
CA MET A 57 5.22 4.26 14.27
C MET A 57 4.73 4.94 15.55
N MET A 58 5.60 5.60 16.32
CA MET A 58 5.19 6.33 17.53
C MET A 58 4.17 7.45 17.24
N ASN A 59 4.18 8.01 16.03
CA ASN A 59 3.31 9.08 15.58
C ASN A 59 2.03 8.62 14.87
N LEU A 60 1.74 7.31 14.79
CA LEU A 60 0.49 6.85 14.20
C LEU A 60 -0.73 7.45 14.95
N PRO A 61 -1.70 8.07 14.24
CA PRO A 61 -2.84 8.74 14.87
C PRO A 61 -3.67 7.82 15.77
N PHE A 62 -3.74 6.54 15.41
CA PHE A 62 -4.48 5.50 16.12
C PHE A 62 -4.09 5.37 17.60
N TRP A 63 -2.85 5.68 17.97
CA TRP A 63 -2.42 5.61 19.37
C TRP A 63 -3.13 6.60 20.28
N ARG A 64 -3.75 7.65 19.72
CA ARG A 64 -4.52 8.65 20.46
C ARG A 64 -5.96 8.20 20.73
N LEU A 65 -6.41 7.08 20.17
CA LEU A 65 -7.75 6.57 20.40
C LEU A 65 -7.89 5.98 21.83
N PRO A 66 -9.09 6.08 22.43
CA PRO A 66 -9.39 5.42 23.71
C PRO A 66 -9.04 3.91 23.66
N GLY A 67 -8.43 3.40 24.72
CA GLY A 67 -7.97 2.00 24.81
C GLY A 67 -6.57 1.75 24.24
N TYR A 68 -6.07 2.60 23.35
CA TYR A 68 -4.72 2.50 22.77
C TYR A 68 -3.72 3.46 23.37
N ASN A 69 -4.17 4.52 24.04
CA ASN A 69 -3.31 5.51 24.72
C ASN A 69 -2.75 4.99 26.06
N LYS A 70 -2.00 3.89 26.00
CA LYS A 70 -1.29 3.26 27.13
C LYS A 70 0.21 3.12 26.83
N PRO A 71 1.08 2.97 27.84
CA PRO A 71 2.52 2.78 27.60
C PRO A 71 2.81 1.58 26.69
N LYS A 72 3.74 1.77 25.75
CA LYS A 72 4.22 0.76 24.78
C LYS A 72 5.72 0.87 24.66
N THR A 73 6.41 -0.25 24.47
CA THR A 73 7.83 -0.25 24.10
C THR A 73 8.03 0.17 22.64
N CYS A 74 9.26 0.45 22.24
CA CYS A 74 9.60 0.91 20.90
C CYS A 74 10.95 0.34 20.41
N VAL A 75 11.28 0.68 19.16
CA VAL A 75 12.49 0.26 18.44
C VAL A 75 12.47 -1.19 17.96
N CYS A 76 12.62 -1.36 16.64
CA CYS A 76 12.54 -2.66 15.96
C CYS A 76 13.82 -3.49 16.04
N ASP A 77 14.98 -2.87 15.85
CA ASP A 77 16.27 -3.56 15.69
C ASP A 77 16.94 -3.84 17.04
N PHE A 78 17.48 -5.05 17.20
CA PHE A 78 18.19 -5.44 18.41
C PHE A 78 19.43 -6.29 18.15
N SER A 79 20.35 -6.26 19.11
CA SER A 79 21.33 -7.31 19.35
C SER A 79 21.48 -7.55 20.84
N GLY A 80 21.58 -8.80 21.24
CA GLY A 80 21.62 -9.16 22.65
C GLY A 80 21.95 -10.62 22.91
N THR A 81 21.82 -11.04 24.16
CA THR A 81 22.04 -12.42 24.59
C THR A 81 20.72 -13.12 24.90
N VAL A 82 20.52 -14.32 24.36
CA VAL A 82 19.34 -15.14 24.63
C VAL A 82 19.34 -15.58 26.10
N ILE A 83 18.28 -15.23 26.83
CA ILE A 83 18.04 -15.70 28.21
C ILE A 83 17.36 -17.07 28.16
N THR A 84 16.33 -17.21 27.34
CA THR A 84 15.52 -18.43 27.17
C THR A 84 14.65 -18.31 25.91
N GLY A 85 14.00 -19.38 25.46
CA GLY A 85 13.00 -19.31 24.40
C GLY A 85 12.65 -20.63 23.73
N GLY A 86 11.63 -20.60 22.87
CA GLY A 86 11.04 -21.75 22.19
C GLY A 86 11.65 -22.09 20.82
N ARG A 87 12.85 -21.62 20.49
CA ARG A 87 13.53 -21.99 19.24
C ARG A 87 14.54 -23.10 19.49
N THR A 88 14.56 -24.11 18.62
CA THR A 88 15.49 -25.25 18.74
C THR A 88 16.90 -24.92 18.25
N ASP A 89 17.03 -23.90 17.40
CA ASP A 89 18.30 -23.46 16.80
C ASP A 89 18.98 -22.33 17.60
N LEU A 90 18.32 -21.77 18.62
CA LEU A 90 18.88 -20.76 19.52
C LEU A 90 18.90 -21.27 20.96
N LYS A 91 20.03 -21.11 21.63
CA LYS A 91 20.26 -21.59 22.99
C LYS A 91 20.49 -20.43 23.95
N ARG A 92 20.24 -20.68 25.23
CA ARG A 92 20.60 -19.73 26.30
C ARG A 92 22.10 -19.39 26.21
N GLY A 93 22.40 -18.11 26.26
CA GLY A 93 23.77 -17.58 26.14
C GLY A 93 24.19 -17.23 24.72
N ASP A 94 23.41 -17.62 23.69
CA ASP A 94 23.73 -17.23 22.32
C ASP A 94 23.62 -15.72 22.16
N GLU A 95 24.62 -15.13 21.51
CA GLU A 95 24.58 -13.74 21.10
C GLU A 95 23.87 -13.65 19.75
N VAL A 96 22.76 -12.92 19.70
CA VAL A 96 21.87 -12.82 18.55
C VAL A 96 21.70 -11.38 18.10
N PHE A 97 21.27 -11.20 16.86
CA PHE A 97 20.75 -9.94 16.35
C PHE A 97 19.56 -10.18 15.43
N GLY A 98 18.74 -9.15 15.25
CA GLY A 98 17.47 -9.30 14.59
C GLY A 98 16.61 -8.06 14.62
N MET A 99 15.36 -8.24 14.20
CA MET A 99 14.35 -7.19 14.27
C MET A 99 12.98 -7.77 14.62
N THR A 100 12.11 -6.94 15.18
CA THR A 100 10.67 -7.20 15.27
C THR A 100 9.90 -6.19 14.43
N ILE A 101 8.75 -6.60 13.89
CA ILE A 101 7.80 -5.67 13.24
C ILE A 101 6.69 -5.22 14.20
N LYS A 102 6.69 -5.69 15.46
CA LYS A 102 5.73 -5.29 16.50
C LYS A 102 6.43 -4.85 17.80
N PRO A 103 7.27 -3.80 17.78
CA PRO A 103 8.01 -3.34 18.95
C PRO A 103 7.11 -2.77 20.07
N PHE A 104 5.84 -2.53 19.79
CA PHE A 104 4.84 -1.94 20.68
C PHE A 104 4.07 -2.96 21.53
N GLU A 105 4.33 -4.26 21.35
CA GLU A 105 3.83 -5.30 22.26
C GLU A 105 4.46 -5.15 23.65
N GLU A 106 3.83 -5.71 24.68
CA GLU A 106 4.36 -5.65 26.05
C GLU A 106 5.74 -6.30 26.12
N ALA A 107 6.74 -5.55 26.58
CA ALA A 107 8.15 -5.94 26.55
C ALA A 107 8.65 -6.36 25.15
N GLY A 108 8.03 -5.88 24.07
CA GLY A 108 8.36 -6.30 22.70
C GLY A 108 9.38 -5.42 21.96
N GLY A 109 9.76 -4.27 22.53
CA GLY A 109 10.64 -3.29 21.89
C GLY A 109 12.09 -3.37 22.36
N ALA A 110 13.01 -3.06 21.45
CA ALA A 110 14.45 -3.20 21.66
C ALA A 110 15.07 -2.06 22.50
N LEU A 111 14.38 -0.94 22.69
CA LEU A 111 14.88 0.16 23.55
C LEU A 111 14.58 -0.13 25.03
N ALA A 112 15.07 -1.27 25.50
CA ALA A 112 14.85 -1.83 26.84
C ALA A 112 16.07 -2.63 27.30
N GLU A 113 16.17 -2.94 28.60
CA GLU A 113 17.22 -3.85 29.13
C GLU A 113 16.95 -5.32 28.74
N VAL A 114 15.67 -5.68 28.61
CA VAL A 114 15.19 -7.02 28.26
C VAL A 114 13.97 -6.88 27.35
N ALA A 115 13.87 -7.72 26.32
CA ALA A 115 12.70 -7.80 25.46
C ALA A 115 12.30 -9.26 25.17
N GLN A 116 11.01 -9.50 25.00
CA GLN A 116 10.44 -10.75 24.52
C GLN A 116 10.00 -10.58 23.07
N PHE A 117 10.53 -11.41 22.19
CA PHE A 117 10.17 -11.38 20.77
C PHE A 117 9.31 -12.58 20.41
N ASN A 118 8.12 -12.29 19.87
CA ASN A 118 7.27 -13.27 19.22
C ASN A 118 7.84 -13.59 17.83
N MET A 119 8.22 -14.85 17.61
CA MET A 119 8.90 -15.26 16.38
C MET A 119 7.99 -15.40 15.16
N ALA A 120 6.66 -15.30 15.30
CA ALA A 120 5.79 -15.14 14.12
C ALA A 120 5.96 -13.78 13.43
N ASN A 121 6.49 -12.79 14.14
CA ASN A 121 6.56 -11.40 13.72
C ASN A 121 7.92 -10.76 14.09
N SER A 122 8.92 -11.61 14.30
CA SER A 122 10.30 -11.20 14.55
C SER A 122 11.25 -12.16 13.84
N VAL A 123 12.47 -11.73 13.62
CA VAL A 123 13.57 -12.54 13.12
C VAL A 123 14.76 -12.37 14.04
N ALA A 124 15.46 -13.47 14.33
CA ALA A 124 16.65 -13.49 15.16
C ALA A 124 17.60 -14.57 14.62
N VAL A 125 18.88 -14.23 14.52
CA VAL A 125 19.96 -15.14 14.13
C VAL A 125 21.16 -14.90 15.03
N VAL A 126 22.02 -15.92 15.17
CA VAL A 126 23.29 -15.79 15.91
C VAL A 126 24.18 -14.76 15.21
N LYS A 127 24.73 -13.80 15.97
CA LYS A 127 25.64 -12.81 15.41
C LYS A 127 27.01 -13.45 15.09
N PRO A 128 27.73 -12.98 14.06
CA PRO A 128 29.14 -13.30 13.90
C PRO A 128 29.92 -12.94 15.17
N LYS A 129 30.87 -13.78 15.59
CA LYS A 129 31.60 -13.60 16.85
C LYS A 129 32.43 -12.32 16.85
N GLU A 130 32.86 -11.91 15.67
CA GLU A 130 33.74 -10.78 15.36
C GLU A 130 32.97 -9.45 15.36
N TRP A 131 31.64 -9.51 15.35
CA TRP A 131 30.80 -8.32 15.39
C TRP A 131 30.54 -7.90 16.83
N SER A 132 30.69 -6.61 17.11
CA SER A 132 30.14 -6.01 18.33
C SER A 132 28.61 -5.99 18.24
N HIS A 133 27.93 -5.86 19.38
CA HIS A 133 26.46 -5.78 19.41
C HIS A 133 25.94 -4.55 18.67
N GLU A 134 26.65 -3.42 18.70
CA GLU A 134 26.27 -2.19 18.00
C GLU A 134 26.33 -2.39 16.48
N LYS A 135 27.39 -3.04 15.98
CA LYS A 135 27.50 -3.39 14.56
C LYS A 135 26.37 -4.33 14.15
N ALA A 136 26.07 -5.34 14.96
CA ALA A 136 25.03 -6.31 14.64
C ALA A 136 23.62 -5.69 14.67
N ALA A 137 23.31 -4.85 15.66
CA ALA A 137 22.01 -4.18 15.77
C ALA A 137 21.73 -3.25 14.58
N GLY A 138 22.75 -2.66 13.97
CA GLY A 138 22.59 -1.72 12.85
C GLY A 138 22.26 -2.35 11.49
N VAL A 139 22.05 -3.66 11.39
CA VAL A 139 21.95 -4.37 10.10
C VAL A 139 20.53 -4.79 9.74
N SER A 140 19.78 -5.37 10.67
CA SER A 140 18.62 -6.21 10.37
C SER A 140 17.54 -5.51 9.53
N LEU A 141 16.94 -4.43 10.02
CA LEU A 141 15.87 -3.73 9.31
C LEU A 141 16.33 -3.18 7.97
N VAL A 142 17.43 -2.46 7.95
CA VAL A 142 17.90 -1.75 6.74
C VAL A 142 18.37 -2.72 5.66
N TRP A 143 19.02 -3.82 6.03
CA TRP A 143 19.47 -4.84 5.09
C TRP A 143 18.29 -5.64 4.51
N LEU A 144 17.34 -6.06 5.36
CA LEU A 144 16.14 -6.78 4.90
C LEU A 144 15.28 -5.91 3.99
N THR A 145 15.16 -4.62 4.33
CA THR A 145 14.47 -3.63 3.48
C THR A 145 15.16 -3.50 2.12
N ALA A 146 16.49 -3.37 2.11
CA ALA A 146 17.27 -3.27 0.87
C ALA A 146 17.10 -4.53 0.00
N LYS A 147 17.16 -5.73 0.60
CA LYS A 147 16.95 -7.01 -0.09
C LYS A 147 15.56 -7.09 -0.72
N ALA A 148 14.52 -6.74 0.03
CA ALA A 148 13.14 -6.74 -0.46
C ALA A 148 12.96 -5.78 -1.65
N CYS A 149 13.56 -4.57 -1.59
CA CYS A 149 13.52 -3.61 -2.69
C CYS A 149 14.19 -4.17 -3.96
N ILE A 150 15.35 -4.80 -3.81
CA ILE A 150 16.06 -5.40 -4.95
C ILE A 150 15.25 -6.54 -5.56
N GLU A 151 14.67 -7.42 -4.74
CA GLU A 151 13.85 -8.54 -5.21
C GLU A 151 12.60 -8.06 -5.96
N ASN A 152 11.98 -6.98 -5.51
CA ASN A 152 10.81 -6.41 -6.17
C ASN A 152 11.11 -5.91 -7.60
N VAL A 153 12.29 -5.33 -7.83
CA VAL A 153 12.67 -4.80 -9.15
C VAL A 153 13.45 -5.80 -10.01
N ALA A 154 13.96 -6.90 -9.45
CA ALA A 154 14.90 -7.81 -10.11
C ALA A 154 14.40 -8.32 -11.47
N LYS A 155 13.16 -8.81 -11.53
CA LYS A 155 12.56 -9.33 -12.77
C LYS A 155 12.56 -8.31 -13.92
N PHE A 156 12.54 -7.02 -13.61
CA PHE A 156 12.54 -5.97 -14.64
C PHE A 156 13.95 -5.57 -15.06
N VAL A 157 14.88 -5.49 -14.11
CA VAL A 157 16.26 -5.10 -14.40
C VAL A 157 17.00 -6.23 -15.11
N ASP A 158 16.84 -7.47 -14.64
CA ASP A 158 17.50 -8.66 -15.19
C ASP A 158 17.01 -9.04 -16.59
N ALA A 159 15.79 -8.65 -16.95
CA ALA A 159 15.22 -8.86 -18.28
C ALA A 159 15.84 -7.96 -19.37
N THR A 160 16.69 -7.00 -19.00
CA THR A 160 17.31 -6.07 -19.96
C THR A 160 18.79 -6.36 -20.15
N SER A 161 19.31 -5.98 -21.30
CA SER A 161 20.76 -6.04 -21.57
C SER A 161 21.54 -4.92 -20.84
N THR A 162 20.86 -3.85 -20.40
CA THR A 162 21.55 -2.70 -19.76
C THR A 162 21.77 -2.89 -18.27
N LYS A 163 20.84 -3.58 -17.58
CA LYS A 163 20.86 -3.90 -16.15
C LYS A 163 21.14 -2.68 -15.27
N ARG A 164 20.42 -1.58 -15.52
CA ARG A 164 20.59 -0.28 -14.85
C ARG A 164 19.53 -0.08 -13.79
N VAL A 165 19.93 0.31 -12.58
CA VAL A 165 19.02 0.71 -11.51
C VAL A 165 19.41 2.10 -10.99
N ALA A 166 18.41 2.91 -10.65
CA ALA A 166 18.63 4.12 -9.87
C ALA A 166 18.31 3.87 -8.41
N VAL A 167 19.21 4.27 -7.50
CA VAL A 167 19.01 4.20 -6.05
C VAL A 167 19.00 5.62 -5.49
N LEU A 168 17.83 6.13 -5.13
CA LEU A 168 17.73 7.47 -4.53
C LEU A 168 18.12 7.39 -3.07
N GLY A 169 19.04 8.26 -2.62
CA GLY A 169 19.51 8.31 -1.24
C GLY A 169 20.50 7.20 -0.89
N GLY A 170 21.43 6.84 -1.77
CA GLY A 170 22.35 5.70 -1.54
C GLY A 170 23.34 5.89 -0.39
N SER A 171 23.48 7.10 0.17
CA SER A 171 24.24 7.31 1.41
C SER A 171 23.41 7.11 2.69
N SER A 172 22.16 6.67 2.59
CA SER A 172 21.33 6.27 3.73
C SER A 172 21.63 4.83 4.14
N ALA A 173 21.21 4.41 5.34
CA ALA A 173 21.45 3.06 5.84
C ALA A 173 20.80 1.97 4.96
N THR A 174 19.58 2.18 4.47
CA THR A 174 18.98 1.27 3.48
C THR A 174 19.64 1.42 2.11
N GLY A 175 19.83 2.65 1.65
CA GLY A 175 20.38 2.93 0.33
C GLY A 175 21.78 2.34 0.11
N MET A 176 22.65 2.33 1.13
CA MET A 176 24.00 1.77 1.00
C MET A 176 23.96 0.26 0.74
N TYR A 177 23.10 -0.48 1.47
CA TYR A 177 22.93 -1.91 1.25
C TYR A 177 22.24 -2.18 -0.09
N THR A 178 21.29 -1.34 -0.51
CA THR A 178 20.67 -1.46 -1.84
C THR A 178 21.71 -1.33 -2.96
N VAL A 179 22.61 -0.33 -2.88
CA VAL A 179 23.70 -0.18 -3.86
C VAL A 179 24.59 -1.43 -3.85
N MET A 180 25.05 -1.87 -2.68
CA MET A 180 25.92 -3.05 -2.57
C MET A 180 25.28 -4.32 -3.15
N LEU A 181 24.01 -4.58 -2.84
CA LEU A 181 23.27 -5.74 -3.34
C LEU A 181 23.01 -5.66 -4.85
N ALA A 182 22.75 -4.47 -5.40
CA ALA A 182 22.63 -4.26 -6.84
C ALA A 182 23.97 -4.53 -7.56
N LYS A 183 25.08 -4.02 -7.02
CA LYS A 183 26.42 -4.27 -7.57
C LYS A 183 26.81 -5.75 -7.49
N GLN A 184 26.46 -6.45 -6.41
CA GLN A 184 26.69 -7.89 -6.28
C GLN A 184 25.94 -8.72 -7.35
N ARG A 185 24.78 -8.24 -7.83
CA ARG A 185 24.04 -8.83 -8.95
C ARG A 185 24.61 -8.46 -10.34
N GLY A 186 25.65 -7.64 -10.40
CA GLY A 186 26.26 -7.17 -11.65
C GLY A 186 25.48 -6.03 -12.32
N TRP A 187 24.60 -5.35 -11.59
CA TRP A 187 23.86 -4.20 -12.13
C TRP A 187 24.73 -2.94 -12.17
N LYS A 188 24.38 -2.03 -13.08
CA LYS A 188 24.88 -0.65 -13.10
C LYS A 188 23.98 0.23 -12.25
N VAL A 189 24.57 1.08 -11.42
CA VAL A 189 23.88 1.86 -10.41
C VAL A 189 24.19 3.34 -10.58
N VAL A 190 23.16 4.16 -10.77
CA VAL A 190 23.22 5.59 -10.44
C VAL A 190 22.65 5.79 -9.05
N THR A 191 23.34 6.57 -8.23
CA THR A 191 22.88 6.86 -6.87
C THR A 191 22.80 8.36 -6.60
N THR A 192 21.92 8.76 -5.69
CA THR A 192 21.81 10.17 -5.27
C THR A 192 22.22 10.34 -3.82
N SER A 193 22.97 11.41 -3.54
CA SER A 193 23.30 11.89 -2.21
C SER A 193 23.88 13.31 -2.33
N SER A 194 24.16 13.99 -1.21
CA SER A 194 24.84 15.29 -1.27
C SER A 194 26.30 15.13 -1.70
N SER A 195 26.91 16.19 -2.25
CA SER A 195 28.33 16.22 -2.66
C SER A 195 29.30 15.56 -1.67
N ARG A 196 29.16 15.83 -0.37
CA ARG A 196 30.06 15.29 0.67
C ARG A 196 30.06 13.76 0.75
N ASN A 197 29.01 13.10 0.27
CA ASN A 197 28.87 11.64 0.29
C ASN A 197 29.21 10.99 -1.06
N LYS A 198 29.65 11.78 -2.05
CA LYS A 198 29.97 11.28 -3.39
C LYS A 198 31.07 10.22 -3.36
N GLU A 199 32.17 10.50 -2.65
CA GLU A 199 33.30 9.57 -2.54
C GLU A 199 32.87 8.25 -1.91
N PHE A 200 32.11 8.29 -0.81
CA PHE A 200 31.54 7.09 -0.22
C PHE A 200 30.68 6.27 -1.21
N CYS A 201 29.83 6.96 -1.99
CA CYS A 201 28.97 6.30 -2.97
C CYS A 201 29.74 5.64 -4.12
N ILE A 202 30.76 6.31 -4.66
CA ILE A 202 31.53 5.82 -5.81
C ILE A 202 32.63 4.85 -5.36
N GLU A 203 33.44 5.23 -4.37
CA GLU A 203 34.63 4.47 -3.98
C GLU A 203 34.33 3.34 -3.02
N THR A 204 33.42 3.52 -2.07
CA THR A 204 33.08 2.46 -1.10
C THR A 204 31.96 1.57 -1.62
N LEU A 205 30.84 2.15 -2.04
CA LEU A 205 29.68 1.38 -2.49
C LEU A 205 29.77 0.93 -3.96
N LYS A 206 30.74 1.45 -4.72
CA LYS A 206 30.95 1.09 -6.13
C LYS A 206 29.78 1.43 -7.05
N ALA A 207 29.04 2.50 -6.76
CA ALA A 207 28.08 3.05 -7.71
C ALA A 207 28.80 3.56 -8.97
N ASP A 208 28.18 3.42 -10.13
CA ASP A 208 28.76 3.80 -11.42
C ASP A 208 28.61 5.29 -11.70
N GLU A 209 27.49 5.88 -11.24
CA GLU A 209 27.23 7.32 -11.38
C GLU A 209 26.65 7.92 -10.09
N HIS A 210 26.92 9.20 -9.88
CA HIS A 210 26.43 9.96 -8.73
C HIS A 210 25.70 11.24 -9.17
N VAL A 211 24.51 11.45 -8.59
CA VAL A 211 23.71 12.65 -8.80
C VAL A 211 23.62 13.41 -7.49
N ASP A 212 24.28 14.57 -7.44
CA ASP A 212 24.16 15.49 -6.32
C ASP A 212 22.84 16.26 -6.35
N TYR A 213 21.96 15.95 -5.40
CA TYR A 213 20.66 16.60 -5.27
C TYR A 213 20.77 18.07 -4.84
N THR A 214 21.91 18.53 -4.32
CA THR A 214 22.09 19.96 -3.92
C THR A 214 22.51 20.85 -5.07
N GLN A 215 22.92 20.28 -6.21
CA GLN A 215 23.47 21.04 -7.34
C GLN A 215 22.59 20.98 -8.60
N ARG A 216 21.74 19.96 -8.73
CA ARG A 216 20.88 19.74 -9.90
C ARG A 216 19.62 18.99 -9.54
N LYS A 217 18.60 19.11 -10.38
CA LYS A 217 17.36 18.31 -10.28
C LYS A 217 17.69 16.83 -10.39
N VAL A 218 17.32 16.04 -9.39
CA VAL A 218 17.55 14.59 -9.31
C VAL A 218 16.96 13.90 -10.53
N ARG A 219 15.74 14.28 -10.91
CA ARG A 219 15.04 13.70 -12.07
C ARG A 219 15.89 13.73 -13.34
N ALA A 220 16.52 14.87 -13.65
CA ALA A 220 17.30 15.02 -14.87
C ALA A 220 18.56 14.12 -14.88
N GLY A 221 19.24 14.03 -13.73
CA GLY A 221 20.39 13.14 -13.58
C GLY A 221 20.00 11.66 -13.70
N VAL A 222 18.93 11.26 -13.02
CA VAL A 222 18.40 9.89 -13.07
C VAL A 222 17.90 9.54 -14.48
N GLN A 223 17.19 10.46 -15.15
CA GLN A 223 16.70 10.25 -16.51
C GLN A 223 17.84 10.07 -17.52
N LYS A 224 18.94 10.83 -17.38
CA LYS A 224 20.11 10.69 -18.24
C LYS A 224 20.75 9.30 -18.14
N PHE A 225 20.74 8.70 -16.94
CA PHE A 225 21.23 7.34 -16.73
C PHE A 225 20.35 6.28 -17.43
N ALA A 226 19.07 6.60 -17.69
CA ALA A 226 18.07 5.71 -18.27
C ALA A 226 18.00 4.35 -17.53
N PRO A 227 17.62 4.34 -16.24
CA PRO A 227 17.52 3.11 -15.46
C PRO A 227 16.35 2.24 -15.92
N ASP A 228 16.46 0.93 -15.75
CA ASP A 228 15.38 -0.03 -15.98
C ASP A 228 14.36 -0.05 -14.84
N ALA A 229 14.77 0.34 -13.63
CA ALA A 229 13.94 0.47 -12.43
C ALA A 229 14.51 1.52 -11.46
N VAL A 230 13.67 2.01 -10.53
CA VAL A 230 14.08 2.99 -9.51
C VAL A 230 13.73 2.46 -8.13
N ILE A 231 14.71 2.46 -7.24
CA ILE A 231 14.54 2.21 -5.80
C ILE A 231 14.75 3.53 -5.07
N ASP A 232 13.76 3.95 -4.30
CA ASP A 232 13.73 5.24 -3.63
C ASP A 232 13.77 5.08 -2.10
N CYS A 233 14.90 5.51 -1.51
CA CYS A 233 15.11 5.55 -0.06
C CYS A 233 14.90 6.94 0.56
N VAL A 234 14.40 7.91 -0.21
CA VAL A 234 14.23 9.31 0.22
C VAL A 234 12.75 9.66 0.33
N GLY A 235 11.95 9.20 -0.62
CA GLY A 235 10.55 9.60 -0.79
C GLY A 235 10.39 10.88 -1.60
N GLY A 236 9.14 11.29 -1.77
CA GLY A 236 8.75 12.41 -2.61
C GLY A 236 8.34 11.98 -4.02
N THR A 237 8.08 12.96 -4.89
CA THR A 237 7.48 12.72 -6.21
C THR A 237 8.42 13.02 -7.38
N GLU A 238 9.65 13.45 -7.11
CA GLU A 238 10.53 14.05 -8.13
C GLU A 238 10.82 13.12 -9.33
N CYS A 239 10.97 11.82 -9.08
CA CYS A 239 11.26 10.80 -10.10
C CYS A 239 10.01 10.05 -10.60
N ILE A 240 8.80 10.42 -10.17
CA ILE A 240 7.55 9.83 -10.66
C ILE A 240 7.27 10.31 -12.09
N GLY A 241 6.84 9.41 -12.97
CA GLY A 241 6.55 9.72 -14.38
C GLY A 241 7.76 9.65 -15.32
N LEU A 242 8.88 9.08 -14.88
CA LEU A 242 9.90 8.58 -15.79
C LEU A 242 9.40 7.28 -16.46
N PRO A 243 9.88 6.89 -17.66
CA PRO A 243 9.51 5.59 -18.24
C PRO A 243 9.77 4.41 -17.28
N SER A 244 10.85 4.50 -16.50
CA SER A 244 11.21 3.55 -15.45
C SER A 244 10.33 3.59 -14.21
N SER A 245 9.48 4.63 -14.05
CA SER A 245 8.60 4.74 -12.88
C SER A 245 7.47 3.72 -12.88
N LYS A 246 7.26 2.99 -13.98
CA LYS A 246 6.41 1.79 -14.00
C LYS A 246 6.96 0.65 -13.12
N ARG A 247 8.22 0.77 -12.67
CA ARG A 247 8.99 -0.19 -11.86
C ARG A 247 9.68 0.54 -10.70
N TYR A 248 8.88 1.37 -10.02
CA TYR A 248 9.32 2.25 -8.94
C TYR A 248 8.97 1.65 -7.58
N VAL A 249 9.96 1.50 -6.71
CA VAL A 249 9.79 1.03 -5.34
C VAL A 249 10.26 2.11 -4.40
N SER A 250 9.42 2.55 -3.46
CA SER A 250 9.80 3.50 -2.40
C SER A 250 9.51 2.92 -1.04
N ILE A 251 10.45 3.12 -0.11
CA ILE A 251 10.28 2.73 1.31
C ILE A 251 9.70 3.88 2.15
N VAL A 252 9.50 5.06 1.55
CA VAL A 252 9.02 6.27 2.24
C VAL A 252 7.69 6.77 1.66
N GLY A 253 7.47 6.60 0.36
CA GLY A 253 6.30 7.09 -0.36
C GLY A 253 6.46 8.49 -0.95
N ASP A 254 5.37 9.22 -1.07
CA ASP A 254 5.24 10.52 -1.73
C ASP A 254 5.74 11.73 -0.90
N LYS A 255 6.37 11.48 0.25
CA LYS A 255 6.88 12.52 1.15
C LYS A 255 8.36 12.35 1.47
N THR A 256 8.98 13.42 1.96
CA THR A 256 10.38 13.42 2.42
C THR A 256 10.51 13.53 3.96
N GLY A 257 9.40 13.77 4.66
CA GLY A 257 9.37 13.90 6.12
C GLY A 257 9.59 12.58 6.86
N ARG A 258 10.22 12.63 8.04
CA ARG A 258 10.54 11.45 8.87
C ARG A 258 9.57 11.21 10.03
N THR A 259 8.66 12.14 10.28
CA THR A 259 7.80 12.13 11.47
C THR A 259 6.47 11.41 11.26
N SER A 260 6.00 11.28 10.03
CA SER A 260 4.78 10.56 9.67
C SER A 260 5.11 9.32 8.84
N MET A 261 4.22 8.32 8.84
CA MET A 261 4.23 7.29 7.80
C MET A 261 3.88 7.92 6.44
N GLY A 262 4.36 7.33 5.33
CA GLY A 262 4.04 7.78 3.98
C GLY A 262 3.72 6.61 3.06
N GLY A 263 3.35 6.90 1.81
CA GLY A 263 3.08 5.86 0.80
C GLY A 263 1.82 5.03 1.11
N PRO A 264 1.75 3.75 0.66
CA PRO A 264 0.59 2.89 0.86
C PRO A 264 0.22 2.68 2.35
N ALA A 265 1.13 2.87 3.30
CA ALA A 265 0.75 2.81 4.72
C ALA A 265 -0.17 3.98 5.15
N THR A 266 -0.12 5.11 4.43
CA THR A 266 -1.05 6.24 4.57
C THR A 266 -2.13 6.27 3.48
N TYR A 267 -1.98 5.54 2.38
CA TYR A 267 -2.91 5.59 1.25
C TYR A 267 -3.45 4.24 0.71
N TYR A 268 -2.77 3.09 0.83
CA TYR A 268 -3.05 1.88 0.03
C TYR A 268 -2.58 0.50 0.57
N ASN A 269 -2.43 0.26 1.88
CA ASN A 269 -2.14 -1.08 2.39
C ASN A 269 -3.02 -1.53 3.57
N PHE A 270 -4.15 -0.84 3.75
CA PHE A 270 -5.33 -1.51 4.26
C PHE A 270 -6.09 -2.07 3.05
N LEU A 271 -5.92 -3.37 2.79
CA LEU A 271 -7.00 -4.22 2.28
C LEU A 271 -8.11 -4.43 3.34
N GLY A 272 -8.14 -3.59 4.39
CA GLY A 272 -9.32 -3.35 5.19
C GLY A 272 -10.11 -2.21 4.54
N PRO A 273 -11.44 -2.29 4.51
CA PRO A 273 -12.27 -1.29 3.84
C PRO A 273 -11.88 0.10 4.33
N PHE A 274 -11.72 1.02 3.37
CA PHE A 274 -11.85 2.44 3.67
C PHE A 274 -13.15 2.60 4.45
N ALA A 275 -13.06 2.85 5.76
CA ALA A 275 -14.14 3.48 6.48
C ALA A 275 -14.16 4.96 6.07
N LEU A 276 -14.43 5.22 4.77
CA LEU A 276 -15.21 6.38 4.46
C LEU A 276 -16.55 6.12 5.14
N TYR A 277 -16.84 6.90 6.17
CA TYR A 277 -18.20 6.98 6.69
C TYR A 277 -19.05 7.60 5.58
N HIS A 278 -19.58 6.77 4.70
CA HIS A 278 -20.61 7.15 3.76
C HIS A 278 -21.96 7.05 4.46
N ALA A 279 -22.80 8.06 4.25
CA ALA A 279 -24.23 7.95 4.45
C ALA A 279 -24.84 8.38 3.11
N THR A 280 -25.42 7.44 2.38
CA THR A 280 -26.11 7.72 1.13
C THR A 280 -27.47 8.27 1.51
N LEU A 281 -27.59 9.58 1.49
CA LEU A 281 -28.84 10.29 1.68
C LEU A 281 -29.62 10.26 0.36
N GLN A 282 -30.83 9.68 0.40
CA GLN A 282 -31.75 9.75 -0.73
C GLN A 282 -32.57 11.04 -0.63
N TRP A 283 -32.55 11.84 -1.69
CA TRP A 283 -33.43 12.99 -1.86
C TRP A 283 -33.79 13.16 -3.35
N ASP A 284 -34.90 13.84 -3.62
CA ASP A 284 -35.24 14.25 -4.98
C ASP A 284 -34.21 15.29 -5.47
N TRP A 285 -33.61 15.05 -6.64
CA TRP A 285 -32.65 15.99 -7.21
C TRP A 285 -33.38 17.03 -8.08
N PRO A 286 -33.33 18.34 -7.72
CA PRO A 286 -34.16 19.35 -8.38
C PRO A 286 -33.55 19.90 -9.68
N ASP A 287 -32.28 19.64 -9.97
CA ASP A 287 -31.54 20.26 -11.08
C ASP A 287 -30.99 19.23 -12.06
N ALA A 288 -31.67 19.05 -13.19
CA ALA A 288 -31.25 18.10 -14.23
C ALA A 288 -29.95 18.49 -14.98
N LYS A 289 -29.40 19.68 -14.76
CA LYS A 289 -28.23 20.20 -15.49
C LYS A 289 -26.95 20.25 -14.66
N HIS A 290 -27.06 20.37 -13.34
CA HIS A 290 -25.90 20.44 -12.45
C HIS A 290 -25.84 19.20 -11.55
N LEU A 291 -24.64 18.62 -11.45
CA LEU A 291 -24.36 17.45 -10.61
C LEU A 291 -23.98 17.83 -9.17
N THR A 292 -23.90 19.12 -8.89
CA THR A 292 -23.57 19.66 -7.57
C THR A 292 -24.63 20.63 -7.11
N LYS A 293 -24.88 20.65 -5.80
CA LYS A 293 -25.65 21.68 -5.12
C LYS A 293 -24.79 22.29 -4.02
N SER A 294 -24.87 23.61 -3.84
CA SER A 294 -24.22 24.23 -2.69
C SER A 294 -24.84 23.73 -1.39
N SER A 295 -24.00 23.55 -0.38
CA SER A 295 -24.35 23.12 0.96
C SER A 295 -23.49 23.88 1.97
N GLU A 296 -23.80 23.68 3.25
CA GLU A 296 -23.12 24.32 4.36
C GLU A 296 -22.65 23.26 5.34
N LYS A 297 -21.55 23.53 6.06
CA LYS A 297 -21.04 22.65 7.12
C LYS A 297 -22.13 22.20 8.10
N LYS A 298 -23.09 23.08 8.42
CA LYS A 298 -24.22 22.77 9.33
C LYS A 298 -25.08 21.60 8.85
N HIS A 299 -25.22 21.38 7.53
CA HIS A 299 -25.98 20.26 7.00
C HIS A 299 -25.24 18.95 7.29
N VAL A 300 -23.93 18.91 7.07
CA VAL A 300 -23.09 17.76 7.42
C VAL A 300 -23.13 17.49 8.93
N TYR A 301 -23.08 18.52 9.79
CA TYR A 301 -23.28 18.30 11.23
C TYR A 301 -24.63 17.66 11.55
N ASN A 302 -25.71 18.10 10.91
CA ASN A 302 -27.04 17.55 11.15
C ASN A 302 -27.14 16.09 10.71
N ASP A 303 -26.57 15.75 9.55
CA ASP A 303 -26.59 14.40 8.99
C ASP A 303 -25.79 13.41 9.85
N PHE A 304 -24.71 13.88 10.48
CA PHE A 304 -23.80 13.08 11.30
C PHE A 304 -23.94 13.38 12.80
N LYS A 305 -25.01 14.05 13.27
CA LYS A 305 -25.14 14.52 14.66
C LYS A 305 -25.02 13.40 15.70
N ASP A 306 -25.43 12.19 15.35
CA ASP A 306 -25.46 11.02 16.23
C ASP A 306 -24.12 10.25 16.21
N PHE A 307 -23.17 10.67 15.38
CA PHE A 307 -21.84 10.05 15.30
C PHE A 307 -20.92 10.55 16.41
N GLY A 308 -20.01 9.66 16.84
CA GLY A 308 -19.09 9.91 17.94
C GLY A 308 -18.15 11.11 17.73
N PRO A 309 -17.45 11.55 18.80
CA PRO A 309 -16.70 12.81 18.81
C PRO A 309 -15.56 12.87 17.78
N THR A 310 -15.06 11.73 17.29
CA THR A 310 -14.06 11.69 16.22
C THR A 310 -14.62 12.23 14.91
N VAL A 311 -15.85 11.82 14.53
CA VAL A 311 -16.49 12.27 13.29
C VAL A 311 -16.84 13.74 13.40
N GLN A 312 -17.35 14.20 14.55
CA GLN A 312 -17.61 15.61 14.80
C GLN A 312 -16.35 16.47 14.59
N LYS A 313 -15.20 16.04 15.11
CA LYS A 313 -13.92 16.75 14.92
C LYS A 313 -13.44 16.78 13.47
N ILE A 314 -13.79 15.79 12.66
CA ILE A 314 -13.49 15.82 11.23
C ILE A 314 -14.38 16.85 10.53
N ILE A 315 -15.66 16.92 10.91
CA ILE A 315 -16.61 17.92 10.38
C ILE A 315 -16.19 19.35 10.77
N ASP A 316 -15.63 19.54 11.98
CA ASP A 316 -15.09 20.83 12.44
C ASP A 316 -14.05 21.40 11.45
N LEU A 317 -13.25 20.53 10.82
CA LEU A 317 -12.19 20.90 9.88
C LEU A 317 -12.68 21.29 8.48
N LEU A 318 -13.94 21.04 8.14
CA LEU A 318 -14.49 21.37 6.82
C LEU A 318 -14.53 22.89 6.59
N GLU A 319 -14.66 23.34 5.35
CA GLU A 319 -14.96 24.75 5.07
C GLU A 319 -16.43 25.07 5.40
N PRO A 320 -16.80 26.34 5.66
CA PRO A 320 -18.19 26.71 5.94
C PRO A 320 -19.14 26.40 4.78
N ASN A 321 -18.69 26.65 3.55
CA ASN A 321 -19.42 26.39 2.31
C ASN A 321 -18.88 25.11 1.68
N LEU A 322 -19.78 24.24 1.24
CA LEU A 322 -19.44 22.93 0.71
C LEU A 322 -20.24 22.67 -0.58
N ASP A 323 -19.75 21.78 -1.41
CA ASP A 323 -20.51 21.25 -2.54
C ASP A 323 -20.98 19.84 -2.22
N CYS A 324 -22.27 19.60 -2.44
CA CYS A 324 -22.87 18.28 -2.35
C CYS A 324 -23.03 17.72 -3.76
N TRP A 325 -22.43 16.55 -4.00
CA TRP A 325 -22.40 15.90 -5.30
C TRP A 325 -23.50 14.85 -5.37
N ALA A 326 -24.34 14.93 -6.39
CA ALA A 326 -25.29 13.88 -6.70
C ALA A 326 -24.57 12.66 -7.29
N ILE A 327 -24.98 11.47 -6.86
CA ILE A 327 -24.55 10.21 -7.46
C ILE A 327 -25.69 9.75 -8.36
N PHE A 328 -25.44 9.74 -9.67
CA PHE A 328 -26.33 9.15 -10.66
C PHE A 328 -25.69 7.90 -11.23
N ASP A 329 -26.47 6.84 -11.34
CA ASP A 329 -26.05 5.59 -11.96
C ASP A 329 -27.20 5.04 -12.84
N THR A 330 -26.90 4.04 -13.66
CA THR A 330 -27.90 3.43 -14.56
C THR A 330 -28.65 2.25 -13.94
N GLY A 331 -28.46 1.96 -12.65
CA GLY A 331 -28.92 0.69 -12.07
C GLY A 331 -30.44 0.51 -12.04
N ALA A 332 -31.21 1.60 -11.95
CA ALA A 332 -32.68 1.54 -12.00
C ALA A 332 -33.21 1.42 -13.44
N HIS A 333 -32.45 1.91 -14.41
CA HIS A 333 -32.83 1.98 -15.82
C HIS A 333 -31.64 1.56 -16.70
N PRO A 334 -31.21 0.29 -16.62
CA PRO A 334 -30.06 -0.17 -17.39
C PRO A 334 -30.38 -0.13 -18.89
N MET A 335 -29.39 0.22 -19.70
CA MET A 335 -29.58 0.24 -21.16
C MET A 335 -29.88 -1.18 -21.69
N PRO A 336 -30.89 -1.34 -22.57
CA PRO A 336 -31.23 -2.67 -23.10
C PRO A 336 -30.14 -3.22 -24.02
N ALA A 337 -29.40 -2.35 -24.69
CA ALA A 337 -28.23 -2.65 -25.52
C ALA A 337 -27.31 -1.42 -25.55
N TYR A 338 -26.02 -1.63 -25.81
CA TYR A 338 -25.07 -0.52 -25.98
C TYR A 338 -24.93 -0.06 -27.42
N SER A 339 -25.48 -0.80 -28.38
CA SER A 339 -25.45 -0.44 -29.79
C SER A 339 -26.82 -0.48 -30.44
N LYS A 340 -27.00 0.38 -31.45
CA LYS A 340 -28.14 0.36 -32.36
C LYS A 340 -27.72 0.89 -33.72
N GLY A 341 -27.58 0.00 -34.70
CA GLY A 341 -27.03 0.34 -36.01
C GLY A 341 -25.63 0.94 -35.86
N ARG A 342 -25.44 2.16 -36.35
CA ARG A 342 -24.13 2.84 -36.38
C ARG A 342 -23.81 3.67 -35.13
N VAL A 343 -24.59 3.52 -34.06
CA VAL A 343 -24.37 4.24 -32.80
C VAL A 343 -24.03 3.23 -31.72
N CYS A 344 -22.96 3.50 -30.97
CA CYS A 344 -22.54 2.70 -29.83
C CYS A 344 -22.23 3.62 -28.64
N CYS A 345 -22.70 3.24 -27.46
CA CYS A 345 -22.41 3.88 -26.17
C CYS A 345 -21.35 3.04 -25.43
N LEU A 346 -20.35 3.70 -24.86
CA LEU A 346 -19.27 3.06 -24.10
C LEU A 346 -19.02 3.82 -22.80
N GLY A 347 -18.47 3.13 -21.80
CA GLY A 347 -18.16 3.73 -20.51
C GLY A 347 -19.41 4.26 -19.78
N ASP A 348 -19.25 5.35 -19.04
CA ASP A 348 -20.32 5.93 -18.21
C ASP A 348 -21.57 6.33 -19.02
N ALA A 349 -21.45 6.58 -20.33
CA ALA A 349 -22.61 6.82 -21.19
C ALA A 349 -23.54 5.60 -21.31
N GLY A 350 -23.00 4.39 -21.12
CA GLY A 350 -23.75 3.12 -21.13
C GLY A 350 -24.03 2.57 -19.74
N HIS A 351 -23.10 2.75 -18.80
CA HIS A 351 -23.11 2.07 -17.50
C HIS A 351 -22.57 2.92 -16.35
N ALA A 352 -22.90 4.22 -16.30
CA ALA A 352 -22.57 5.06 -15.14
C ALA A 352 -22.88 4.33 -13.83
N THR A 353 -21.86 4.25 -12.96
CA THR A 353 -21.89 3.47 -11.72
C THR A 353 -21.65 4.37 -10.51
N SER A 354 -22.19 3.97 -9.35
CA SER A 354 -21.86 4.60 -8.09
C SER A 354 -20.38 4.36 -7.72
N PRO A 355 -19.75 5.21 -6.87
CA PRO A 355 -18.31 5.19 -6.67
C PRO A 355 -17.81 4.09 -5.71
N HIS A 356 -18.70 3.30 -5.10
CA HIS A 356 -18.39 2.47 -3.94
C HIS A 356 -17.37 1.34 -4.20
N HIS A 357 -17.25 0.89 -5.45
CA HIS A 357 -16.17 -0.03 -5.87
C HIS A 357 -14.89 0.67 -6.31
N GLY A 358 -14.92 1.96 -6.61
CA GLY A 358 -13.78 2.69 -7.20
C GLY A 358 -13.33 2.18 -8.58
N ALA A 359 -14.13 1.33 -9.24
CA ALA A 359 -13.73 0.60 -10.45
C ALA A 359 -14.29 1.16 -11.78
N GLY A 360 -15.21 2.13 -11.75
CA GLY A 360 -15.91 2.62 -12.95
C GLY A 360 -14.97 3.07 -14.08
N ALA A 361 -13.95 3.87 -13.76
CA ALA A 361 -12.97 4.33 -14.74
C ALA A 361 -12.16 3.17 -15.36
N GLY A 362 -11.78 2.17 -14.56
CA GLY A 362 -11.08 0.97 -15.05
C GLY A 362 -11.92 0.19 -16.04
N ILE A 363 -13.21 0.02 -15.76
CA ILE A 363 -14.15 -0.69 -16.63
C ILE A 363 -14.40 0.09 -17.94
N CYS A 364 -14.36 1.44 -17.91
CA CYS A 364 -14.37 2.25 -19.13
C CYS A 364 -13.11 2.03 -20.00
N ILE A 365 -11.95 1.82 -19.38
CA ILE A 365 -10.71 1.48 -20.10
C ILE A 365 -10.82 0.09 -20.73
N GLU A 366 -11.41 -0.89 -20.03
CA GLU A 366 -11.70 -2.21 -20.60
C GLU A 366 -12.58 -2.09 -21.85
N ASP A 367 -13.65 -1.29 -21.79
CA ASP A 367 -14.54 -1.06 -22.93
C ASP A 367 -13.79 -0.47 -24.14
N ALA A 368 -12.95 0.52 -23.90
CA ALA A 368 -12.14 1.15 -24.94
C ALA A 368 -11.17 0.15 -25.58
N ALA A 369 -10.55 -0.74 -24.78
CA ALA A 369 -9.67 -1.78 -25.29
C ALA A 369 -10.41 -2.79 -26.17
N VAL A 370 -11.56 -3.31 -25.70
CA VAL A 370 -12.36 -4.27 -26.48
C VAL A 370 -12.87 -3.63 -27.78
N MET A 371 -13.37 -2.41 -27.73
CA MET A 371 -13.84 -1.70 -28.92
C MET A 371 -12.71 -1.44 -29.93
N ALA A 372 -11.55 -1.01 -29.46
CA ALA A 372 -10.39 -0.76 -30.32
C ALA A 372 -9.97 -2.03 -31.07
N GLU A 373 -9.93 -3.17 -30.38
CA GLU A 373 -9.58 -4.47 -30.96
C GLU A 373 -10.62 -4.96 -31.97
N LEU A 374 -11.91 -4.78 -31.70
CA LEU A 374 -12.98 -5.13 -32.65
C LEU A 374 -12.91 -4.29 -33.93
N LEU A 375 -12.72 -2.97 -33.80
CA LEU A 375 -12.64 -2.07 -34.94
C LEU A 375 -11.37 -2.29 -35.78
N ALA A 376 -10.30 -2.81 -35.17
CA ALA A 376 -9.05 -3.13 -35.85
C ALA A 376 -9.12 -4.42 -36.69
N GLU A 377 -10.16 -5.24 -36.53
CA GLU A 377 -10.29 -6.50 -37.27
C GLU A 377 -10.46 -6.25 -38.79
N PRO A 378 -9.62 -6.87 -39.65
CA PRO A 378 -9.69 -6.66 -41.10
C PRO A 378 -11.06 -7.02 -41.71
N SER A 379 -11.78 -7.96 -41.09
CA SER A 379 -13.13 -8.39 -41.48
C SER A 379 -14.16 -7.26 -41.35
N VAL A 380 -14.00 -6.37 -40.34
CA VAL A 380 -14.86 -5.20 -40.13
C VAL A 380 -14.65 -4.20 -41.27
N ALA A 381 -13.40 -3.87 -41.58
CA ALA A 381 -13.08 -2.95 -42.68
C ALA A 381 -13.58 -3.49 -44.03
N LYS A 382 -13.42 -4.80 -44.28
CA LYS A 382 -13.88 -5.45 -45.53
C LYS A 382 -15.40 -5.43 -45.68
N ALA A 383 -16.15 -5.57 -44.59
CA ALA A 383 -17.61 -5.52 -44.60
C ALA A 383 -18.18 -4.08 -44.62
N GLY A 384 -17.33 -3.06 -44.48
CA GLY A 384 -17.76 -1.66 -44.54
C GLY A 384 -18.75 -1.33 -43.42
N THR A 385 -19.91 -0.78 -43.77
CA THR A 385 -20.91 -0.38 -42.77
C THR A 385 -21.42 -1.56 -41.94
N SER A 386 -21.76 -2.69 -42.56
CA SER A 386 -22.25 -3.86 -41.81
C SER A 386 -21.17 -4.43 -40.89
N GLY A 387 -19.89 -4.24 -41.23
CA GLY A 387 -18.76 -4.53 -40.36
C GLY A 387 -18.77 -3.69 -39.08
N LEU A 388 -19.01 -2.38 -39.19
CA LEU A 388 -19.10 -1.48 -38.03
C LEU A 388 -20.28 -1.85 -37.14
N GLU A 389 -21.44 -2.12 -37.73
CA GLU A 389 -22.64 -2.54 -36.98
C GLU A 389 -22.40 -3.88 -36.28
N ALA A 390 -21.71 -4.83 -36.93
CA ALA A 390 -21.33 -6.10 -36.33
C ALA A 390 -20.33 -5.94 -35.17
N ALA A 391 -19.34 -5.04 -35.30
CA ALA A 391 -18.40 -4.73 -34.22
C ALA A 391 -19.11 -4.12 -33.01
N PHE A 392 -20.04 -3.19 -33.23
CA PHE A 392 -20.82 -2.58 -32.16
C PHE A 392 -21.79 -3.57 -31.49
N GLN A 393 -22.37 -4.49 -32.26
CA GLN A 393 -23.20 -5.56 -31.71
C GLN A 393 -22.35 -6.51 -30.86
N ALA A 394 -21.20 -6.97 -31.37
CA ALA A 394 -20.28 -7.84 -30.63
C ALA A 394 -19.80 -7.21 -29.32
N PHE A 395 -19.46 -5.92 -29.35
CA PHE A 395 -19.14 -5.15 -28.15
C PHE A 395 -20.29 -5.15 -27.14
N SER A 396 -21.51 -4.83 -27.60
CA SER A 396 -22.70 -4.79 -26.75
C SER A 396 -22.97 -6.16 -26.11
N ASP A 397 -22.86 -7.24 -26.87
CA ASP A 397 -23.13 -8.60 -26.39
C ASP A 397 -22.12 -9.04 -25.31
N CYS A 398 -20.83 -8.73 -25.50
CA CYS A 398 -19.78 -9.15 -24.58
C CYS A 398 -19.68 -8.27 -23.33
N ARG A 399 -19.93 -6.96 -23.45
CA ARG A 399 -19.66 -6.02 -22.34
C ARG A 399 -20.85 -5.78 -21.43
N LYS A 400 -22.07 -5.93 -21.93
CA LYS A 400 -23.29 -5.56 -21.21
C LYS A 400 -23.45 -6.26 -19.87
N GLU A 401 -23.24 -7.57 -19.79
CA GLU A 401 -23.44 -8.32 -18.54
C GLU A 401 -22.47 -7.85 -17.45
N ARG A 402 -21.17 -7.80 -17.75
CA ARG A 402 -20.12 -7.41 -16.80
C ARG A 402 -20.32 -5.97 -16.29
N THR A 403 -20.57 -5.04 -17.20
CA THR A 403 -20.73 -3.61 -16.87
C THR A 403 -22.02 -3.35 -16.10
N GLN A 404 -23.13 -3.99 -16.44
CA GLN A 404 -24.38 -3.84 -15.66
C GLN A 404 -24.29 -4.53 -14.30
N TRP A 405 -23.60 -5.67 -14.22
CA TRP A 405 -23.28 -6.30 -12.93
C TRP A 405 -22.49 -5.34 -12.04
N LEU A 406 -21.49 -4.62 -12.58
CA LEU A 406 -20.72 -3.63 -11.83
C LEU A 406 -21.63 -2.55 -11.23
N VAL A 407 -22.56 -2.01 -12.00
CA VAL A 407 -23.49 -0.96 -11.53
C VAL A 407 -24.30 -1.44 -10.33
N GLN A 408 -24.91 -2.63 -10.42
CA GLN A 408 -25.68 -3.21 -9.32
C GLN A 408 -24.78 -3.58 -8.13
N SER A 409 -23.61 -4.14 -8.42
CA SER A 409 -22.63 -4.53 -7.41
C SER A 409 -22.15 -3.32 -6.62
N SER A 410 -21.91 -2.19 -7.28
CA SER A 410 -21.46 -0.95 -6.63
C SER A 410 -22.54 -0.37 -5.71
N ARG A 411 -23.82 -0.40 -6.12
CA ARG A 411 -24.95 -0.05 -5.22
C ARG A 411 -24.98 -0.93 -3.98
N ARG A 412 -24.87 -2.26 -4.19
CA ARG A 412 -24.86 -3.23 -3.09
C ARG A 412 -23.66 -3.01 -2.15
N THR A 413 -22.50 -2.66 -2.68
CA THR A 413 -21.32 -2.31 -1.86
C THR A 413 -21.55 -1.06 -1.02
N GLY A 414 -22.21 -0.03 -1.56
CA GLY A 414 -22.65 1.12 -0.77
C GLY A 414 -23.55 0.71 0.40
N ASP A 415 -24.53 -0.17 0.15
CA ASP A 415 -25.39 -0.69 1.21
C ASP A 415 -24.66 -1.57 2.23
N LEU A 416 -23.61 -2.29 1.82
CA LEU A 416 -22.77 -3.07 2.72
C LEU A 416 -21.96 -2.17 3.66
N TYR A 417 -21.38 -1.08 3.14
CA TYR A 417 -20.66 -0.10 3.95
C TYR A 417 -21.56 0.63 4.95
N GLU A 418 -22.84 0.78 4.61
CA GLU A 418 -23.83 1.49 5.43
C GLU A 418 -24.70 0.56 6.30
N TRP A 419 -24.39 -0.74 6.32
CA TRP A 419 -25.15 -1.77 7.04
C TRP A 419 -26.63 -1.85 6.66
N ARG A 420 -26.97 -1.43 5.43
CA ARG A 420 -28.33 -1.47 4.85
C ARG A 420 -28.56 -2.67 3.95
N ALA A 421 -27.49 -3.40 3.64
CA ALA A 421 -27.54 -4.58 2.77
C ALA A 421 -28.49 -5.64 3.36
N GLU A 422 -29.61 -5.87 2.66
CA GLU A 422 -30.59 -6.90 3.02
C GLU A 422 -29.90 -8.27 3.18
N GLY A 423 -30.21 -8.98 4.27
CA GLY A 423 -29.61 -10.27 4.63
C GLY A 423 -28.24 -10.21 5.33
N VAL A 424 -27.61 -9.03 5.38
CA VAL A 424 -26.27 -8.83 5.96
C VAL A 424 -26.31 -7.92 7.20
N GLY A 425 -26.92 -6.74 7.08
CA GLY A 425 -26.95 -5.75 8.17
C GLY A 425 -25.54 -5.34 8.61
N ASN A 426 -25.25 -5.40 9.91
CA ASN A 426 -23.96 -5.04 10.50
C ASN A 426 -23.02 -6.23 10.77
N ASP A 427 -23.29 -7.39 10.16
CA ASP A 427 -22.46 -8.59 10.28
C ASP A 427 -21.15 -8.41 9.51
N VAL A 428 -20.08 -8.08 10.23
CA VAL A 428 -18.77 -7.74 9.66
C VAL A 428 -18.15 -8.89 8.87
N GLU A 429 -18.39 -10.14 9.27
CA GLU A 429 -17.84 -11.30 8.56
C GLU A 429 -18.54 -11.49 7.21
N LYS A 430 -19.86 -11.34 7.17
CA LYS A 430 -20.63 -11.36 5.91
C LYS A 430 -20.29 -10.18 5.01
N ILE A 431 -20.16 -8.98 5.57
CA ILE A 431 -19.73 -7.79 4.82
C ILE A 431 -18.37 -8.06 4.18
N HIS A 432 -17.40 -8.55 4.96
CA HIS A 432 -16.08 -8.86 4.45
C HIS A 432 -16.11 -9.91 3.32
N ALA A 433 -16.87 -10.99 3.51
CA ALA A 433 -17.02 -12.04 2.52
C ALA A 433 -17.65 -11.52 1.21
N GLU A 434 -18.75 -10.77 1.30
CA GLU A 434 -19.43 -10.20 0.13
C GLU A 434 -18.58 -9.15 -0.60
N CYS A 435 -17.82 -8.31 0.12
CA CYS A 435 -16.88 -7.37 -0.49
C CYS A 435 -15.76 -8.10 -1.23
N LYS A 436 -15.15 -9.09 -0.57
CA LYS A 436 -14.04 -9.87 -1.14
C LYS A 436 -14.44 -10.58 -2.43
N GLU A 437 -15.59 -11.26 -2.44
CA GLU A 437 -16.10 -11.95 -3.65
C GLU A 437 -16.27 -10.97 -4.83
N ARG A 438 -16.78 -9.77 -4.57
CA ARG A 438 -16.99 -8.75 -5.60
C ARG A 438 -15.68 -8.17 -6.10
N ASP A 439 -14.74 -7.90 -5.19
CA ASP A 439 -13.41 -7.41 -5.53
C ASP A 439 -12.67 -8.42 -6.42
N GLU A 440 -12.67 -9.70 -6.07
CA GLU A 440 -12.08 -10.76 -6.91
C GLU A 440 -12.68 -10.75 -8.33
N LYS A 441 -14.01 -10.65 -8.45
CA LYS A 441 -14.68 -10.59 -9.76
C LYS A 441 -14.34 -9.33 -10.58
N ILE A 442 -14.01 -8.20 -9.93
CA ILE A 442 -13.58 -6.97 -10.60
C ILE A 442 -12.12 -7.10 -11.03
N TRP A 443 -11.24 -7.43 -10.09
CA TRP A 443 -9.79 -7.24 -10.23
C TRP A 443 -9.03 -8.44 -10.82
N ASP A 444 -9.58 -9.67 -10.74
CA ASP A 444 -8.91 -10.87 -11.29
C ASP A 444 -9.23 -11.14 -12.77
N SER A 445 -10.01 -10.26 -13.39
CA SER A 445 -10.46 -10.42 -14.78
C SER A 445 -9.35 -10.14 -15.80
N GLN A 446 -9.27 -10.95 -16.85
CA GLN A 446 -8.26 -10.82 -17.92
C GLN A 446 -8.86 -10.13 -19.15
N ILE A 447 -8.29 -8.99 -19.55
CA ILE A 447 -8.80 -8.20 -20.69
C ILE A 447 -8.64 -8.96 -22.02
N GLU A 448 -7.58 -9.76 -22.15
CA GLU A 448 -7.27 -10.54 -23.34
C GLU A 448 -8.34 -11.58 -23.64
N GLU A 449 -8.91 -12.21 -22.60
CA GLU A 449 -10.00 -13.18 -22.74
C GLU A 449 -11.27 -12.50 -23.24
N MET A 450 -11.61 -11.33 -22.69
CA MET A 450 -12.78 -10.56 -23.15
C MET A 450 -12.64 -10.11 -24.60
N VAL A 451 -11.43 -9.71 -25.02
CA VAL A 451 -11.15 -9.39 -26.43
C VAL A 451 -11.35 -10.61 -27.31
N ALA A 452 -10.89 -11.79 -26.89
CA ALA A 452 -11.04 -13.02 -27.65
C ALA A 452 -12.52 -13.41 -27.81
N GLU A 453 -13.31 -13.34 -26.74
CA GLU A 453 -14.76 -13.58 -26.75
C GLU A 453 -15.48 -12.59 -27.69
N ALA A 454 -15.12 -11.31 -27.62
CA ALA A 454 -15.68 -10.28 -28.49
C ALA A 454 -15.37 -10.55 -29.98
N LYS A 455 -14.15 -10.94 -30.32
CA LYS A 455 -13.77 -11.30 -31.69
C LYS A 455 -14.49 -12.56 -32.17
N GLN A 456 -14.74 -13.53 -31.28
CA GLN A 456 -15.55 -14.70 -31.61
C GLN A 456 -17.00 -14.33 -31.91
N SER A 457 -17.60 -13.46 -31.08
CA SER A 457 -18.95 -12.93 -31.31
C SER A 457 -19.04 -12.18 -32.65
N LEU A 458 -18.08 -11.30 -32.93
CA LEU A 458 -17.97 -10.59 -34.21
C LEU A 458 -17.92 -11.55 -35.41
N ALA A 459 -17.10 -12.59 -35.32
CA ALA A 459 -16.99 -13.59 -36.39
C ALA A 459 -18.28 -14.39 -36.61
N ALA A 460 -19.10 -14.58 -35.57
CA ALA A 460 -20.41 -15.20 -35.70
C ALA A 460 -21.42 -14.25 -36.36
N ILE A 461 -21.46 -12.98 -35.93
CA ILE A 461 -22.37 -11.96 -36.47
C ILE A 461 -22.10 -11.71 -37.96
N LEU A 462 -20.84 -11.66 -38.38
CA LEU A 462 -20.49 -11.46 -39.80
C LEU A 462 -20.81 -12.66 -40.71
N LYS A 463 -21.12 -13.83 -40.12
CA LYS A 463 -21.52 -15.04 -40.87
C LYS A 463 -23.03 -15.20 -40.98
N ALA A 464 -23.79 -14.57 -40.08
CA ALA A 464 -25.25 -14.53 -40.10
C ALA A 464 -25.73 -13.52 -41.15
#